data_AF-A0A1L9UNI0-F1
#
_entry.id   AF-A0A1L9UNI0-F1
#
_cell.length_a   1.000
_cell.length_b   1.000
_cell.length_c   1.000
_cell.angle_alpha   90.00
_cell.angle_beta   90.00
_cell.angle_gamma   90.00
#
_symmetry.space_group_name_H-M   'P 1'
#
loop_
_entity.id
_entity.type
_entity.pdbx_description
1 polymer ?
#
loop_
_entity_poly.entity_id
_entity_poly.type
_entity_poly.pdbx_seq_one_letter_code
_entity_poly.pdbx_strand_id
1 'polypeptide(L)'
;MLHSLSCREFQACAFTSIAFKDREELESRGALLLPSEDLRNLLLQSYLRWVHPLVPVLEISHLFPRLLDSDDRQFPHPLLYQAILYAGSSYVDPLELQAAGHPSRDAIGRAIRERARMLYNYSIERNPIVVTQALILLSIRENLSEASLSESRYWIRHAVSVAIGAGLFDPTDEPVSQNTEYLCTISSSLRDRLVWSLYTADLTISLALDAPFQIRKPPSLDCHFIPDVFSVFDRATINATVCPINASIPEPPYHAKLCGILIERSKLIRCMYRLLYTVDLDHKTRHALDDGMKPAILLWKMRHLDPTLVASVESRLKIWLENLPASVRYTSQWTLIEHPRESTEFTLCVHRAALYILYLTYLLALYNGKMARTPTYSENLVHRARQGAAEIVQTWAGLAATQAIPFLPSYCFLSLNLAREVYTQHSMRCNDSDDWYAMWAVRSCDTFLAQGFHRMGLSTISN
;
A
#
# COMPACT_ATOMS: atom_id res chain seq x y z
N MET A 1 4.59 20.66 -18.86
CA MET A 1 5.96 20.13 -18.63
C MET A 1 6.14 18.66 -19.04
N LEU A 2 5.16 17.75 -18.90
CA LEU A 2 5.29 16.39 -19.46
C LEU A 2 4.82 16.25 -20.91
N HIS A 3 3.98 17.17 -21.40
CA HIS A 3 3.67 17.27 -22.84
C HIS A 3 4.92 17.52 -23.70
N SER A 4 5.93 18.22 -23.18
CA SER A 4 7.19 18.49 -23.89
C SER A 4 8.22 17.36 -23.79
N LEU A 5 7.93 16.30 -23.03
CA LEU A 5 8.81 15.14 -22.82
C LEU A 5 8.24 13.85 -23.43
N SER A 6 7.12 13.93 -24.12
CA SER A 6 6.36 12.79 -24.64
C SER A 6 6.16 12.93 -26.15
N CYS A 7 6.91 12.15 -26.94
CA CYS A 7 6.78 12.10 -28.41
C CYS A 7 6.03 10.85 -28.89
N ARG A 8 5.40 10.10 -27.99
CA ARG A 8 4.75 8.80 -28.27
C ARG A 8 3.35 8.77 -27.71
N GLU A 9 2.46 8.12 -28.45
CA GLU A 9 1.07 7.89 -28.07
C GLU A 9 0.69 6.44 -28.33
N PHE A 10 -0.30 5.94 -27.60
CA PHE A 10 -0.93 4.66 -27.92
C PHE A 10 -1.48 4.69 -29.35
N GLN A 11 -1.30 3.60 -30.09
CA GLN A 11 -1.82 3.48 -31.46
C GLN A 11 -3.35 3.39 -31.46
N ALA A 12 -3.95 3.99 -32.49
CA ALA A 12 -5.39 4.05 -32.73
C ALA A 12 -6.11 2.69 -32.62
N CYS A 13 -5.43 1.59 -32.93
CA CYS A 13 -5.96 0.22 -32.87
C CYS A 13 -6.40 -0.22 -31.46
N ALA A 14 -5.89 0.42 -30.40
CA ALA A 14 -6.34 0.17 -29.03
C ALA A 14 -7.72 0.81 -28.70
N PHE A 15 -8.29 1.60 -29.62
CA PHE A 15 -9.44 2.47 -29.37
C PHE A 15 -10.61 2.26 -30.36
N THR A 16 -10.67 1.11 -31.03
CA THR A 16 -11.54 0.84 -32.20
C THR A 16 -13.05 0.92 -31.95
N SER A 17 -13.49 1.11 -30.69
CA SER A 17 -14.90 1.10 -30.31
C SER A 17 -15.34 2.35 -29.53
N ILE A 18 -14.59 3.46 -29.62
CA ILE A 18 -14.89 4.74 -28.97
C ILE A 18 -15.47 5.73 -29.97
N ALA A 19 -16.41 6.58 -29.52
CA ALA A 19 -16.98 7.63 -30.35
C ALA A 19 -15.89 8.61 -30.80
N PHE A 20 -16.00 9.12 -32.03
CA PHE A 20 -14.99 10.03 -32.60
C PHE A 20 -14.70 11.24 -31.70
N LYS A 21 -15.75 11.84 -31.12
CA LYS A 21 -15.65 13.01 -30.24
C LYS A 21 -14.86 12.71 -28.96
N ASP A 22 -15.10 11.55 -28.35
CA ASP A 22 -14.41 11.12 -27.13
C ASP A 22 -12.93 10.89 -27.41
N ARG A 23 -12.61 10.35 -28.60
CA ARG A 23 -11.23 10.17 -29.05
C ARG A 23 -10.51 11.51 -29.24
N GLU A 24 -11.15 12.46 -29.91
CA GLU A 24 -10.58 13.82 -30.12
C GLU A 24 -10.32 14.53 -28.78
N GLU A 25 -11.21 14.35 -27.80
CA GLU A 25 -11.01 14.90 -26.46
C GLU A 25 -9.85 14.22 -25.72
N LEU A 26 -9.72 12.90 -25.82
CA LEU A 26 -8.60 12.16 -25.22
C LEU A 26 -7.24 12.52 -25.85
N GLU A 27 -7.20 12.69 -27.17
CA GLU A 27 -6.01 13.13 -27.90
C GLU A 27 -5.63 14.58 -27.52
N SER A 28 -6.58 15.52 -27.61
CA SER A 28 -6.33 16.94 -27.30
C SER A 28 -5.89 17.19 -25.85
N ARG A 29 -6.36 16.36 -24.90
CA ARG A 29 -5.96 16.43 -23.48
C ARG A 29 -4.74 15.57 -23.16
N GLY A 30 -4.16 14.88 -24.15
CA GLY A 30 -2.96 14.07 -24.00
C GLY A 30 -3.13 12.83 -23.12
N ALA A 31 -4.35 12.29 -23.02
CA ALA A 31 -4.64 11.05 -22.27
C ALA A 31 -3.88 9.84 -22.82
N LEU A 32 -3.58 9.87 -24.13
CA LEU A 32 -2.93 8.78 -24.86
C LEU A 32 -1.40 8.87 -24.85
N LEU A 33 -0.84 9.92 -24.24
CA LEU A 33 0.60 10.16 -24.20
C LEU A 33 1.33 9.15 -23.33
N LEU A 34 2.46 8.67 -23.85
CA LEU A 34 3.39 7.76 -23.20
C LEU A 34 4.65 8.51 -22.75
N PRO A 35 5.23 8.18 -21.58
CA PRO A 35 6.53 8.75 -21.21
C PRO A 35 7.63 8.34 -22.20
N SER A 36 8.78 9.02 -22.14
CA SER A 36 10.00 8.56 -22.82
C SER A 36 10.37 7.15 -22.36
N GLU A 37 11.12 6.41 -23.18
CA GLU A 37 11.52 5.03 -22.85
C GLU A 37 12.32 4.95 -21.55
N ASP A 38 13.23 5.90 -21.34
CA ASP A 38 14.05 5.96 -20.12
C ASP A 38 13.17 6.12 -18.88
N LEU A 39 12.23 7.08 -18.91
CA LEU A 39 11.30 7.29 -17.81
C LEU A 39 10.39 6.07 -17.62
N ARG A 40 9.84 5.53 -18.71
CA ARG A 40 9.02 4.31 -18.67
C ARG A 40 9.76 3.19 -17.95
N ASN A 41 11.00 2.93 -18.33
CA ASN A 41 11.81 1.84 -17.77
C ASN A 41 12.05 2.05 -16.27
N LEU A 42 12.39 3.27 -15.83
CA LEU A 42 12.54 3.61 -14.41
C LEU A 42 11.25 3.36 -13.60
N LEU A 43 10.09 3.75 -14.15
CA LEU A 43 8.80 3.56 -13.49
C LEU A 43 8.42 2.08 -13.43
N LEU A 44 8.66 1.31 -14.49
CA LEU A 44 8.39 -0.14 -14.52
C LEU A 44 9.28 -0.91 -13.54
N GLN A 45 10.58 -0.56 -13.46
CA GLN A 45 11.49 -1.13 -12.47
C GLN A 45 11.04 -0.81 -11.05
N SER A 46 10.63 0.43 -10.79
CA SER A 46 10.10 0.85 -9.49
C SER A 46 8.82 0.09 -9.12
N TYR A 47 7.92 -0.14 -10.08
CA TYR A 47 6.72 -0.95 -9.89
C TYR A 47 7.07 -2.40 -9.50
N LEU A 48 7.96 -3.05 -10.25
CA LEU A 48 8.37 -4.44 -9.98
C LEU A 48 9.03 -4.59 -8.60
N ARG A 49 9.83 -3.61 -8.21
CA ARG A 49 10.60 -3.63 -6.98
C ARG A 49 9.72 -3.39 -5.75
N TRP A 50 8.87 -2.37 -5.78
CA TRP A 50 8.20 -1.85 -4.58
C TRP A 50 6.72 -2.20 -4.49
N VAL A 51 6.05 -2.32 -5.63
CA VAL A 51 4.58 -2.49 -5.69
C VAL A 51 4.21 -3.94 -5.88
N HIS A 52 4.67 -4.55 -6.97
CA HIS A 52 4.27 -5.89 -7.37
C HIS A 52 4.41 -6.96 -6.27
N PRO A 53 5.49 -6.98 -5.46
CA PRO A 53 5.66 -8.02 -4.45
C PRO A 53 4.58 -7.99 -3.36
N LEU A 54 3.98 -6.83 -3.15
CA LEU A 54 2.95 -6.60 -2.15
C LEU A 54 1.56 -6.38 -2.76
N VAL A 55 1.47 -6.11 -4.05
CA VAL A 55 0.20 -5.92 -4.78
C VAL A 55 0.28 -6.69 -6.10
N PRO A 56 0.32 -8.04 -6.05
CA PRO A 56 0.65 -8.87 -7.21
C PRO A 56 -0.57 -9.09 -8.12
N VAL A 57 -1.15 -8.00 -8.61
CA VAL A 57 -2.40 -8.00 -9.39
C VAL A 57 -2.21 -8.36 -10.88
N LEU A 58 -0.97 -8.62 -11.32
CA LEU A 58 -0.62 -8.87 -12.73
C LEU A 58 0.10 -10.20 -12.93
N GLU A 59 -0.02 -10.76 -14.13
CA GLU A 59 0.82 -11.86 -14.62
C GLU A 59 2.02 -11.29 -15.39
N ILE A 60 3.08 -10.97 -14.64
CA ILE A 60 4.27 -10.25 -15.12
C ILE A 60 4.96 -10.99 -16.28
N SER A 61 4.93 -12.33 -16.30
CA SER A 61 5.54 -13.18 -17.34
C SER A 61 4.98 -12.92 -18.72
N HIS A 62 3.69 -12.63 -18.82
CA HIS A 62 3.01 -12.36 -20.09
C HIS A 62 3.01 -10.87 -20.44
N LEU A 63 2.98 -10.01 -19.42
CA LEU A 63 2.77 -8.58 -19.58
C LEU A 63 4.09 -7.84 -19.88
N PHE A 64 5.18 -8.16 -19.19
CA PHE A 64 6.43 -7.41 -19.31
C PHE A 64 7.12 -7.49 -20.67
N PRO A 65 7.19 -8.66 -21.34
CA PRO A 65 7.73 -8.71 -22.70
C PRO A 65 6.98 -7.78 -23.67
N ARG A 66 5.68 -7.55 -23.45
CA ARG A 66 4.89 -6.61 -24.27
C ARG A 66 5.17 -5.14 -23.95
N LEU A 67 5.60 -4.83 -22.73
CA LEU A 67 5.94 -3.47 -22.30
C LEU A 67 7.37 -3.07 -22.67
N LEU A 68 8.31 -4.02 -22.62
CA LEU A 68 9.74 -3.76 -22.76
C LEU A 68 10.28 -4.17 -24.14
N ASP A 69 9.92 -5.37 -24.61
CA ASP A 69 10.53 -5.96 -25.81
C ASP A 69 9.71 -5.69 -27.08
N SER A 70 8.47 -5.23 -26.93
CA SER A 70 7.55 -4.91 -28.02
C SER A 70 7.28 -3.40 -28.11
N ASP A 71 6.68 -2.95 -29.22
CA ASP A 71 6.18 -1.58 -29.34
C ASP A 71 5.01 -1.35 -28.37
N ASP A 72 5.31 -0.79 -27.21
CA ASP A 72 4.35 -0.53 -26.13
C ASP A 72 3.18 0.38 -26.53
N ARG A 73 3.30 1.11 -27.64
CA ARG A 73 2.20 1.87 -28.23
C ARG A 73 1.05 0.97 -28.66
N GLN A 74 1.31 -0.32 -28.87
CA GLN A 74 0.32 -1.33 -29.24
C GLN A 74 -0.28 -2.05 -28.03
N PHE A 75 0.09 -1.66 -26.80
CA PHE A 75 -0.44 -2.31 -25.61
C PHE A 75 -1.97 -2.17 -25.53
N PRO A 76 -2.72 -3.29 -25.42
CA PRO A 76 -4.17 -3.27 -25.64
C PRO A 76 -4.98 -2.69 -24.48
N HIS A 77 -4.34 -2.43 -23.33
CA HIS A 77 -5.00 -1.93 -22.12
C HIS A 77 -4.40 -0.60 -21.65
N PRO A 78 -4.69 0.54 -22.33
CA PRO A 78 -4.11 1.84 -22.00
C PRO A 78 -4.33 2.27 -20.54
N LEU A 79 -5.52 2.02 -20.00
CA LEU A 79 -5.86 2.34 -18.61
C LEU A 79 -4.94 1.58 -17.64
N LEU A 80 -4.77 0.27 -17.87
CA LEU A 80 -3.90 -0.57 -17.03
C LEU A 80 -2.44 -0.13 -17.15
N TYR A 81 -1.98 0.18 -18.36
CA TYR A 81 -0.62 0.66 -18.58
C TYR A 81 -0.33 1.94 -17.79
N GLN A 82 -1.19 2.96 -17.90
CA GLN A 82 -1.03 4.20 -17.14
C GLN A 82 -1.08 3.92 -15.63
N ALA A 83 -1.95 3.01 -15.17
CA ALA A 83 -2.03 2.64 -13.76
C ALA A 83 -0.75 1.95 -13.23
N ILE A 84 -0.10 1.11 -14.04
CA ILE A 84 1.20 0.49 -13.72
C ILE A 84 2.27 1.56 -13.56
N LEU A 85 2.37 2.47 -14.54
CA LEU A 85 3.35 3.55 -14.49
C LEU A 85 3.11 4.48 -13.30
N TYR A 86 1.86 4.79 -13.00
CA TYR A 86 1.48 5.61 -11.86
C TYR A 86 1.89 4.94 -10.53
N ALA A 87 1.60 3.65 -10.38
CA ALA A 87 2.02 2.89 -9.20
C ALA A 87 3.54 2.88 -9.05
N GLY A 88 4.29 2.70 -10.14
CA GLY A 88 5.76 2.81 -10.16
C GLY A 88 6.26 4.20 -9.81
N SER A 89 5.60 5.24 -10.30
CA SER A 89 5.95 6.65 -10.01
C SER A 89 5.88 6.97 -8.52
N SER A 90 5.11 6.23 -7.73
CA SER A 90 5.04 6.46 -6.28
C SER A 90 6.35 6.11 -5.56
N TYR A 91 7.20 5.26 -6.16
CA TYR A 91 8.39 4.69 -5.52
C TYR A 91 9.69 4.90 -6.29
N VAL A 92 9.68 5.60 -7.42
CA VAL A 92 10.92 5.96 -8.13
C VAL A 92 11.78 6.88 -7.27
N ASP A 93 13.10 6.66 -7.28
CA ASP A 93 14.03 7.45 -6.47
C ASP A 93 14.09 8.89 -7.00
N PRO A 94 13.81 9.92 -6.15
CA PRO A 94 13.96 11.31 -6.56
C PRO A 94 15.36 11.66 -7.11
N LEU A 95 16.41 11.00 -6.62
CA LEU A 95 17.79 11.21 -7.09
C LEU A 95 17.98 10.68 -8.52
N GLU A 96 17.43 9.51 -8.84
CA GLU A 96 17.48 8.95 -10.19
C GLU A 96 16.72 9.84 -11.18
N LEU A 97 15.54 10.33 -10.81
CA LEU A 97 14.78 11.27 -11.65
C LEU A 97 15.56 12.56 -11.91
N GLN A 98 16.18 13.13 -10.88
CA GLN A 98 16.95 14.36 -11.00
C GLN A 98 18.18 14.16 -11.89
N ALA A 99 18.92 13.06 -11.73
CA ALA A 99 20.07 12.72 -12.54
C ALA A 99 19.70 12.53 -14.02
N ALA A 100 18.52 11.96 -14.30
CA ALA A 100 17.98 11.79 -15.65
C ALA A 100 17.34 13.07 -16.23
N GLY A 101 17.31 14.18 -15.49
CA GLY A 101 16.69 15.43 -15.95
C GLY A 101 15.16 15.36 -16.04
N HIS A 102 14.53 14.43 -15.34
CA HIS A 102 13.08 14.28 -15.30
C HIS A 102 12.43 15.23 -14.26
N PRO A 103 11.13 15.55 -14.44
CA PRO A 103 10.39 16.31 -13.45
C PRO A 103 10.33 15.60 -12.10
N SER A 104 9.92 16.32 -11.05
CA SER A 104 9.69 15.71 -9.74
C SER A 104 8.71 14.53 -9.82
N ARG A 105 8.91 13.55 -8.93
CA ARG A 105 8.05 12.38 -8.76
C ARG A 105 6.55 12.73 -8.74
N ASP A 106 6.21 13.76 -7.98
CA ASP A 106 4.85 14.27 -7.77
C ASP A 106 4.26 14.91 -9.05
N ALA A 107 5.08 15.59 -9.87
CA ALA A 107 4.65 16.09 -11.17
C ALA A 107 4.40 14.95 -12.18
N ILE A 108 5.24 13.91 -12.16
CA ILE A 108 5.10 12.72 -13.01
C ILE A 108 3.83 11.95 -12.64
N GLY A 109 3.66 11.63 -11.37
CA GLY A 109 2.49 10.91 -10.87
C GLY A 109 1.19 11.63 -11.21
N ARG A 110 1.10 12.95 -10.96
CA ARG A 110 -0.10 13.75 -11.29
C ARG A 110 -0.50 13.62 -12.75
N ALA A 111 0.45 13.81 -13.66
CA ALA A 111 0.16 13.75 -15.09
C ALA A 111 -0.31 12.35 -15.51
N ILE A 112 0.36 11.30 -15.05
CA ILE A 112 -0.02 9.91 -15.37
C ILE A 112 -1.41 9.58 -14.79
N ARG A 113 -1.71 10.02 -13.57
CA ARG A 113 -3.00 9.84 -12.90
C ARG A 113 -4.13 10.57 -13.61
N GLU A 114 -3.91 11.79 -14.06
CA GLU A 114 -4.88 12.55 -14.86
C GLU A 114 -5.20 11.81 -16.17
N ARG A 115 -4.17 11.29 -16.85
CA ARG A 115 -4.34 10.44 -18.05
C ARG A 115 -5.18 9.19 -17.74
N ALA A 116 -4.82 8.45 -16.70
CA ALA A 116 -5.54 7.24 -16.29
C ALA A 116 -7.00 7.54 -15.91
N ARG A 117 -7.25 8.64 -15.19
CA ARG A 117 -8.61 9.07 -14.84
C ARG A 117 -9.45 9.37 -16.07
N MET A 118 -8.88 10.04 -17.09
CA MET A 118 -9.58 10.25 -18.35
C MET A 118 -9.91 8.91 -19.01
N LEU A 119 -8.94 8.02 -19.17
CA LEU A 119 -9.18 6.69 -19.76
C LEU A 119 -10.25 5.88 -19.01
N TYR A 120 -10.33 6.00 -17.68
CA TYR A 120 -11.38 5.39 -16.88
C TYR A 120 -12.76 6.03 -17.12
N ASN A 121 -12.84 7.36 -17.11
CA ASN A 121 -14.11 8.08 -17.28
C ASN A 121 -14.76 7.83 -18.66
N TYR A 122 -13.94 7.68 -19.71
CA TYR A 122 -14.42 7.33 -21.05
C TYR A 122 -14.65 5.83 -21.25
N SER A 123 -14.53 5.01 -20.20
CA SER A 123 -14.76 3.56 -20.26
C SER A 123 -13.96 2.87 -21.38
N ILE A 124 -12.70 3.28 -21.55
CA ILE A 124 -11.79 2.76 -22.59
C ILE A 124 -11.54 1.28 -22.37
N GLU A 125 -11.34 0.88 -21.12
CA GLU A 125 -11.22 -0.51 -20.75
C GLU A 125 -12.60 -1.10 -20.43
N ARG A 126 -12.92 -2.23 -21.04
CA ARG A 126 -14.21 -2.91 -20.88
C ARG A 126 -14.10 -4.18 -20.05
N ASN A 127 -12.93 -4.81 -20.02
CA ASN A 127 -12.74 -6.01 -19.22
C ASN A 127 -12.73 -5.62 -17.73
N PRO A 128 -13.75 -6.02 -16.94
CA PRO A 128 -13.85 -5.59 -15.56
C PRO A 128 -12.69 -6.09 -14.70
N ILE A 129 -12.03 -7.20 -15.06
CA ILE A 129 -10.83 -7.66 -14.37
C ILE A 129 -9.67 -6.68 -14.56
N VAL A 130 -9.46 -6.22 -15.81
CA VAL A 130 -8.43 -5.24 -16.15
C VAL A 130 -8.72 -3.88 -15.51
N VAL A 131 -10.00 -3.49 -15.47
CA VAL A 131 -10.43 -2.31 -14.72
C VAL A 131 -10.11 -2.48 -13.23
N THR A 132 -10.48 -3.59 -12.60
CA THR A 132 -10.16 -3.86 -11.19
C THR A 132 -8.66 -3.79 -10.92
N GLN A 133 -7.83 -4.40 -11.77
CA GLN A 133 -6.36 -4.30 -11.70
C GLN A 133 -5.89 -2.84 -11.71
N ALA A 134 -6.35 -2.06 -12.70
CA ALA A 134 -5.97 -0.67 -12.84
C ALA A 134 -6.40 0.18 -11.63
N LEU A 135 -7.63 0.00 -11.14
CA LEU A 135 -8.14 0.77 -10.00
C LEU A 135 -7.42 0.43 -8.69
N ILE A 136 -7.02 -0.83 -8.48
CA ILE A 136 -6.14 -1.20 -7.35
C ILE A 136 -4.80 -0.46 -7.47
N LEU A 137 -4.19 -0.42 -8.65
CA LEU A 137 -2.91 0.26 -8.86
C LEU A 137 -3.04 1.78 -8.73
N LEU A 138 -4.14 2.39 -9.19
CA LEU A 138 -4.42 3.81 -9.00
C LEU A 138 -4.66 4.19 -7.54
N SER A 139 -4.97 3.23 -6.68
CA SER A 139 -5.06 3.49 -5.24
C SER A 139 -3.69 3.67 -4.56
N ILE A 140 -2.60 3.26 -5.21
CA ILE A 140 -1.23 3.40 -4.69
C ILE A 140 -0.86 4.88 -4.71
N ARG A 141 -0.32 5.39 -3.61
CA ARG A 141 -0.31 6.84 -3.36
C ARG A 141 1.01 7.50 -3.70
N GLU A 142 0.92 8.73 -4.19
CA GLU A 142 2.06 9.64 -4.33
C GLU A 142 2.48 10.31 -3.03
N ASN A 143 1.56 10.64 -2.10
CA ASN A 143 1.86 11.30 -0.82
C ASN A 143 0.81 11.04 0.26
N LEU A 144 1.03 11.54 1.48
CA LEU A 144 0.18 11.26 2.63
C LEU A 144 -0.96 12.25 2.88
N SER A 145 -1.10 13.28 2.06
CA SER A 145 -2.16 14.27 2.25
C SER A 145 -3.54 13.60 2.39
N GLU A 146 -4.42 14.21 3.17
CA GLU A 146 -5.79 13.74 3.33
C GLU A 146 -6.52 13.66 1.97
N ALA A 147 -6.25 14.63 1.09
CA ALA A 147 -6.72 14.61 -0.30
C ALA A 147 -6.22 13.36 -1.06
N SER A 148 -4.93 13.03 -0.97
CA SER A 148 -4.39 11.82 -1.61
C SER A 148 -4.95 10.53 -1.01
N LEU A 149 -5.18 10.49 0.31
CA LEU A 149 -5.82 9.34 0.94
C LEU A 149 -7.26 9.16 0.44
N SER A 150 -8.03 10.25 0.40
CA SER A 150 -9.42 10.26 -0.08
C SER A 150 -9.51 9.76 -1.52
N GLU A 151 -8.57 10.18 -2.36
CA GLU A 151 -8.40 9.69 -3.73
C GLU A 151 -8.13 8.18 -3.79
N SER A 152 -7.21 7.65 -2.96
CA SER A 152 -6.98 6.20 -2.87
C SER A 152 -8.25 5.45 -2.48
N ARG A 153 -9.02 5.99 -1.54
CA ARG A 153 -10.31 5.40 -1.13
C ARG A 153 -11.36 5.47 -2.23
N TYR A 154 -11.36 6.54 -3.02
CA TYR A 154 -12.18 6.63 -4.22
C TYR A 154 -11.87 5.47 -5.17
N TRP A 155 -10.61 5.26 -5.52
CA TRP A 155 -10.21 4.19 -6.45
C TRP A 155 -10.52 2.79 -5.91
N ILE A 156 -10.21 2.52 -4.64
CA ILE A 156 -10.53 1.21 -4.04
C ILE A 156 -12.03 0.95 -3.99
N ARG A 157 -12.85 1.93 -3.64
CA ARG A 157 -14.31 1.76 -3.63
C ARG A 157 -14.85 1.39 -5.02
N HIS A 158 -14.33 2.02 -6.07
CA HIS A 158 -14.70 1.66 -7.45
C HIS A 158 -14.16 0.27 -7.82
N ALA A 159 -12.92 -0.06 -7.43
CA ALA A 159 -12.35 -1.39 -7.64
C ALA A 159 -13.20 -2.49 -7.00
N VAL A 160 -13.67 -2.29 -5.76
CA VAL A 160 -14.59 -3.19 -5.05
C VAL A 160 -15.91 -3.32 -5.83
N SER A 161 -16.51 -2.21 -6.26
CA SER A 161 -17.77 -2.26 -7.01
C SER A 161 -17.64 -3.03 -8.32
N VAL A 162 -16.57 -2.79 -9.09
CA VAL A 162 -16.31 -3.50 -10.35
C VAL A 162 -16.03 -4.98 -10.09
N ALA A 163 -15.24 -5.29 -9.06
CA ALA A 163 -14.90 -6.67 -8.72
C ALA A 163 -16.13 -7.48 -8.27
N ILE A 164 -17.06 -6.87 -7.53
CA ILE A 164 -18.34 -7.48 -7.18
C ILE A 164 -19.15 -7.77 -8.45
N GLY A 165 -19.29 -6.80 -9.34
CA GLY A 165 -20.02 -6.98 -10.61
C GLY A 165 -19.45 -8.10 -11.50
N ALA A 166 -18.13 -8.30 -11.45
CA ALA A 166 -17.42 -9.37 -12.15
C ALA A 166 -17.44 -10.74 -11.44
N GLY A 167 -18.06 -10.85 -10.26
CA GLY A 167 -18.07 -12.08 -9.45
C GLY A 167 -16.71 -12.44 -8.83
N LEU A 168 -15.75 -11.52 -8.80
CA LEU A 168 -14.47 -11.71 -8.08
C LEU A 168 -14.69 -11.73 -6.57
N PHE A 169 -15.66 -10.94 -6.10
CA PHE A 169 -16.00 -10.80 -4.69
C PHE A 169 -17.47 -11.01 -4.45
N ASP A 170 -17.78 -11.74 -3.39
CA ASP A 170 -19.12 -11.83 -2.85
C ASP A 170 -19.22 -10.87 -1.64
N PRO A 171 -19.94 -9.74 -1.77
CA PRO A 171 -19.99 -8.73 -0.73
C PRO A 171 -20.90 -9.10 0.44
N THR A 172 -21.78 -10.08 0.25
CA THR A 172 -22.89 -10.43 1.16
C THR A 172 -23.13 -11.95 1.14
N ASP A 173 -24.06 -12.44 1.95
CA ASP A 173 -24.62 -13.80 1.77
C ASP A 173 -25.85 -13.79 0.83
N GLU A 174 -26.21 -12.62 0.30
CA GLU A 174 -27.32 -12.44 -0.65
C GLU A 174 -26.84 -12.60 -2.11
N PRO A 175 -27.63 -13.25 -2.99
CA PRO A 175 -27.27 -13.45 -4.38
C PRO A 175 -27.31 -12.12 -5.15
N VAL A 176 -26.14 -11.63 -5.56
CA VAL A 176 -26.01 -10.48 -6.46
C VAL A 176 -25.95 -10.98 -7.91
N SER A 177 -26.58 -10.28 -8.86
CA SER A 177 -26.41 -10.59 -10.29
C SER A 177 -24.96 -10.30 -10.71
N GLN A 178 -24.17 -11.36 -10.87
CA GLN A 178 -22.76 -11.27 -11.22
C GLN A 178 -22.54 -11.77 -12.64
N ASN A 179 -21.71 -11.07 -13.42
CA ASN A 179 -21.22 -11.60 -14.69
C ASN A 179 -19.90 -12.33 -14.46
N THR A 180 -19.98 -13.66 -14.34
CA THR A 180 -18.83 -14.53 -14.06
C THR A 180 -18.08 -14.98 -15.33
N GLU A 181 -18.50 -14.57 -16.52
CA GLU A 181 -17.88 -14.94 -17.80
C GLU A 181 -16.39 -14.62 -17.82
N TYR A 182 -16.03 -13.43 -17.30
CA TYR A 182 -14.64 -12.98 -17.23
C TYR A 182 -13.78 -13.80 -16.26
N LEU A 183 -14.36 -14.50 -15.28
CA LEU A 183 -13.59 -15.32 -14.34
C LEU A 183 -12.94 -16.52 -15.03
N CYS A 184 -13.56 -17.04 -16.09
CA CYS A 184 -13.00 -18.12 -16.90
C CYS A 184 -11.78 -17.67 -17.74
N THR A 185 -11.56 -16.36 -17.88
CA THR A 185 -10.47 -15.79 -18.68
C THR A 185 -9.16 -15.61 -17.91
N ILE A 186 -9.18 -15.81 -16.59
CA ILE A 186 -8.02 -15.64 -15.72
C ILE A 186 -7.68 -16.91 -14.94
N SER A 187 -6.41 -17.06 -14.58
CA SER A 187 -5.97 -18.17 -13.73
C SER A 187 -6.60 -18.07 -12.34
N SER A 188 -6.81 -19.22 -11.69
CA SER A 188 -7.26 -19.28 -10.29
C SER A 188 -6.31 -18.53 -9.36
N SER A 189 -5.00 -18.61 -9.64
CA SER A 189 -3.99 -17.86 -8.89
C SER A 189 -4.14 -16.35 -9.05
N LEU A 190 -4.33 -15.83 -10.27
CA LEU A 190 -4.55 -14.41 -10.48
C LEU A 190 -5.82 -13.93 -9.77
N ARG A 191 -6.90 -14.72 -9.81
CA ARG A 191 -8.13 -14.44 -9.08
C ARG A 191 -7.86 -14.29 -7.58
N ASP A 192 -7.18 -15.25 -6.96
CA ASP A 192 -6.84 -15.21 -5.54
C ASP A 192 -5.97 -13.98 -5.19
N ARG A 193 -4.96 -13.69 -6.02
CA ARG A 193 -4.08 -12.52 -5.85
C ARG A 193 -4.83 -11.20 -5.96
N LEU A 194 -5.77 -11.08 -6.88
CA LEU A 194 -6.63 -9.88 -7.02
C LEU A 194 -7.50 -9.69 -5.79
N VAL A 195 -8.12 -10.77 -5.32
CA VAL A 195 -8.96 -10.75 -4.12
C VAL A 195 -8.15 -10.31 -2.90
N TRP A 196 -6.99 -10.93 -2.65
CA TRP A 196 -6.17 -10.53 -1.52
C TRP A 196 -5.60 -9.12 -1.64
N SER A 197 -5.20 -8.69 -2.84
CA SER A 197 -4.70 -7.34 -3.08
C SER A 197 -5.79 -6.30 -2.80
N LEU A 198 -7.01 -6.53 -3.28
CA LEU A 198 -8.13 -5.61 -3.05
C LEU A 198 -8.53 -5.55 -1.56
N TYR A 199 -8.61 -6.71 -0.90
CA TYR A 199 -8.93 -6.81 0.52
C TYR A 199 -7.91 -6.10 1.41
N THR A 200 -6.62 -6.33 1.16
CA THR A 200 -5.54 -5.69 1.93
C THR A 200 -5.48 -4.18 1.68
N ALA A 201 -5.73 -3.73 0.45
CA ALA A 201 -5.80 -2.31 0.12
C ALA A 201 -7.00 -1.61 0.79
N ASP A 202 -8.20 -2.19 0.76
CA ASP A 202 -9.38 -1.65 1.44
C ASP A 202 -9.15 -1.48 2.95
N LEU A 203 -8.58 -2.49 3.61
CA LEU A 203 -8.30 -2.40 5.04
C LEU A 203 -7.28 -1.29 5.33
N THR A 204 -6.15 -1.29 4.63
CA THR A 204 -5.03 -0.38 4.94
C THR A 204 -5.36 1.08 4.63
N ILE A 205 -6.10 1.35 3.55
CA ILE A 205 -6.55 2.71 3.20
C ILE A 205 -7.65 3.18 4.16
N SER A 206 -8.63 2.33 4.47
CA SER A 206 -9.71 2.68 5.40
C SER A 206 -9.17 2.92 6.80
N LEU A 207 -8.18 2.15 7.24
CA LEU A 207 -7.46 2.39 8.50
C LEU A 207 -6.76 3.75 8.52
N ALA A 208 -6.04 4.09 7.44
CA ALA A 208 -5.29 5.35 7.37
C ALA A 208 -6.21 6.58 7.32
N LEU A 209 -7.40 6.45 6.73
CA LEU A 209 -8.43 7.49 6.67
C LEU A 209 -9.38 7.52 7.86
N ASP A 210 -9.26 6.53 8.73
CA ASP A 210 -10.20 6.34 9.80
C ASP A 210 -11.67 6.26 9.29
N ALA A 211 -11.86 5.41 8.27
CA ALA A 211 -13.10 5.22 7.55
C ALA A 211 -13.62 3.76 7.67
N PRO A 212 -14.92 3.50 7.47
CA PRO A 212 -15.44 2.14 7.44
C PRO A 212 -14.94 1.38 6.20
N PHE A 213 -14.66 0.08 6.40
CA PHE A 213 -14.28 -0.85 5.35
C PHE A 213 -15.43 -1.10 4.38
N GLN A 214 -15.08 -1.37 3.13
CA GLN A 214 -16.05 -1.76 2.11
C GLN A 214 -16.27 -3.27 2.10
N ILE A 215 -15.21 -4.05 2.32
CA ILE A 215 -15.27 -5.52 2.25
C ILE A 215 -15.67 -6.11 3.61
N ARG A 216 -16.85 -6.74 3.66
CA ARG A 216 -17.48 -7.30 4.87
C ARG A 216 -17.20 -8.79 5.10
N LYS A 217 -16.68 -9.47 4.09
CA LYS A 217 -16.35 -10.89 4.15
C LYS A 217 -14.87 -11.06 3.82
N PRO A 218 -14.04 -11.50 4.77
CA PRO A 218 -12.63 -11.70 4.47
C PRO A 218 -12.49 -12.91 3.54
N PRO A 219 -11.54 -12.89 2.59
CA PRO A 219 -11.33 -14.01 1.69
C PRO A 219 -10.99 -15.32 2.43
N SER A 220 -11.26 -16.46 1.79
CA SER A 220 -10.94 -17.79 2.36
C SER A 220 -9.44 -17.91 2.63
N LEU A 221 -9.07 -18.66 3.67
CA LEU A 221 -7.67 -19.04 3.91
C LEU A 221 -7.23 -20.25 3.08
N ASP A 222 -8.20 -21.06 2.64
CA ASP A 222 -7.97 -22.29 1.85
C ASP A 222 -7.72 -22.00 0.37
N CYS A 223 -7.89 -20.73 -0.04
CA CYS A 223 -7.42 -20.29 -1.35
C CYS A 223 -5.93 -20.58 -1.47
N HIS A 224 -5.44 -20.79 -2.69
CA HIS A 224 -4.02 -20.93 -2.94
C HIS A 224 -3.39 -19.54 -2.83
N PHE A 225 -3.40 -18.97 -1.63
CA PHE A 225 -2.58 -17.85 -1.19
C PHE A 225 -1.11 -18.28 -1.06
N ILE A 226 -0.69 -19.15 -1.97
CA ILE A 226 0.67 -19.37 -2.37
C ILE A 226 0.78 -18.51 -3.63
N PRO A 227 1.45 -17.36 -3.54
CA PRO A 227 1.64 -16.54 -4.71
C PRO A 227 2.36 -17.37 -5.77
N ASP A 228 1.66 -17.68 -6.87
CA ASP A 228 2.26 -18.05 -8.16
C ASP A 228 3.08 -16.88 -8.75
N VAL A 229 3.21 -15.79 -7.97
CA VAL A 229 4.18 -14.72 -8.13
C VAL A 229 5.54 -15.28 -8.53
N PHE A 230 5.94 -16.47 -8.06
CA PHE A 230 7.26 -17.02 -8.37
C PHE A 230 7.43 -17.94 -9.56
N SER A 231 6.39 -18.53 -10.16
CA SER A 231 6.61 -19.16 -11.48
C SER A 231 7.15 -18.14 -12.49
N VAL A 232 6.87 -16.86 -12.25
CA VAL A 232 7.29 -15.71 -13.05
C VAL A 232 8.68 -15.17 -12.68
N PHE A 233 9.08 -15.21 -11.40
CA PHE A 233 10.39 -14.71 -10.96
C PHE A 233 11.47 -15.80 -10.93
N ASP A 234 11.10 -17.08 -11.00
CA ASP A 234 12.07 -18.18 -11.06
C ASP A 234 12.72 -18.29 -12.46
N ARG A 235 13.87 -17.61 -12.57
CA ARG A 235 15.14 -18.12 -13.13
C ARG A 235 15.61 -17.76 -14.53
N ALA A 236 14.81 -17.27 -15.48
CA ALA A 236 15.33 -16.98 -16.83
C ALA A 236 15.11 -15.56 -17.37
N THR A 237 13.95 -14.95 -17.12
CA THR A 237 13.52 -13.76 -17.90
C THR A 237 13.95 -12.42 -17.29
N ILE A 238 14.10 -12.32 -15.96
CA ILE A 238 14.42 -11.04 -15.27
C ILE A 238 15.94 -10.87 -15.07
N ASN A 239 16.67 -11.97 -14.85
CA ASN A 239 18.14 -11.92 -14.70
C ASN A 239 18.85 -11.59 -16.03
N ALA A 240 18.22 -11.82 -17.18
CA ALA A 240 18.80 -11.50 -18.48
C ALA A 240 18.66 -10.02 -18.86
N THR A 241 17.75 -9.27 -18.22
CA THR A 241 17.45 -7.87 -18.56
C THR A 241 17.77 -6.84 -17.46
N VAL A 242 17.95 -7.25 -16.19
CA VAL A 242 18.14 -6.30 -15.06
C VAL A 242 19.30 -6.69 -14.11
N CYS A 243 20.49 -6.94 -14.68
CA CYS A 243 21.79 -7.13 -14.00
C CYS A 243 22.20 -8.57 -13.59
N PRO A 244 23.52 -8.92 -13.71
CA PRO A 244 24.03 -10.26 -13.46
C PRO A 244 24.69 -10.43 -12.07
N ILE A 245 24.74 -11.67 -11.56
CA ILE A 245 25.94 -12.41 -11.04
C ILE A 245 25.60 -13.45 -9.95
N ASN A 246 26.09 -14.67 -10.24
CA ASN A 246 26.62 -15.83 -9.49
C ASN A 246 26.07 -16.30 -8.12
N ALA A 247 25.97 -17.63 -8.06
CA ALA A 247 25.40 -18.43 -6.98
C ALA A 247 26.41 -18.94 -5.94
N SER A 248 25.96 -19.09 -4.69
CA SER A 248 26.35 -20.18 -3.77
C SER A 248 25.30 -20.31 -2.64
N ILE A 249 24.82 -21.55 -2.40
CA ILE A 249 23.88 -22.08 -1.38
C ILE A 249 22.66 -21.17 -1.08
N PRO A 250 21.41 -21.54 -1.47
CA PRO A 250 20.36 -20.55 -1.52
C PRO A 250 19.79 -20.27 -0.11
N GLU A 251 20.20 -19.15 0.48
CA GLU A 251 19.18 -18.32 1.14
C GLU A 251 17.93 -18.27 0.25
N PRO A 252 16.71 -18.24 0.82
CA PRO A 252 15.51 -18.11 0.00
C PRO A 252 15.74 -16.97 -0.99
N PRO A 253 15.52 -17.19 -2.30
CA PRO A 253 15.79 -16.15 -3.29
C PRO A 253 15.07 -14.88 -2.86
N TYR A 254 15.64 -13.71 -3.18
CA TYR A 254 15.09 -12.39 -2.83
C TYR A 254 13.55 -12.34 -2.93
N HIS A 255 13.03 -12.88 -4.03
CA HIS A 255 11.62 -13.06 -4.29
C HIS A 255 10.91 -13.89 -3.21
N ALA A 256 11.37 -15.10 -2.87
CA ALA A 256 10.79 -15.93 -1.80
C ALA A 256 10.68 -15.19 -0.45
N LYS A 257 11.68 -14.37 -0.10
CA LYS A 257 11.62 -13.52 1.11
C LYS A 257 10.48 -12.50 1.02
N LEU A 258 10.28 -11.86 -0.13
CA LEU A 258 9.17 -10.92 -0.36
C LEU A 258 7.79 -11.56 -0.25
N CYS A 259 7.58 -12.78 -0.76
CA CYS A 259 6.28 -13.42 -0.53
C CYS A 259 6.10 -13.90 0.90
N GLY A 260 7.18 -14.28 1.60
CA GLY A 260 7.09 -14.47 3.05
C GLY A 260 6.50 -13.23 3.73
N ILE A 261 7.00 -12.04 3.35
CA ILE A 261 6.48 -10.76 3.87
C ILE A 261 5.02 -10.54 3.44
N LEU A 262 4.65 -10.75 2.17
CA LEU A 262 3.26 -10.64 1.70
C LEU A 262 2.33 -11.55 2.49
N ILE A 263 2.74 -12.82 2.69
CA ILE A 263 1.94 -13.83 3.37
C ILE A 263 1.69 -13.42 4.82
N GLU A 264 2.76 -13.08 5.53
CA GLU A 264 2.67 -12.69 6.93
C GLU A 264 1.92 -11.37 7.12
N ARG A 265 2.05 -10.42 6.17
CA ARG A 265 1.26 -9.20 6.15
C ARG A 265 -0.23 -9.48 5.98
N SER A 266 -0.62 -10.37 5.07
CA SER A 266 -2.03 -10.74 4.88
C SER A 266 -2.62 -11.46 6.08
N LYS A 267 -1.86 -12.35 6.74
CA LYS A 267 -2.25 -12.98 8.01
C LYS A 267 -2.50 -11.93 9.10
N LEU A 268 -1.60 -10.95 9.22
CA LEU A 268 -1.72 -9.87 10.19
C LEU A 268 -2.93 -8.96 9.91
N ILE A 269 -3.14 -8.57 8.65
CA ILE A 269 -4.31 -7.81 8.17
C ILE A 269 -5.61 -8.55 8.50
N ARG A 270 -5.70 -9.85 8.21
CA ARG A 270 -6.87 -10.67 8.55
C ARG A 270 -7.09 -10.79 10.06
N CYS A 271 -6.01 -10.93 10.85
CA CYS A 271 -6.10 -10.97 12.30
C CYS A 271 -6.71 -9.66 12.85
N MET A 272 -6.26 -8.52 12.33
CA MET A 272 -6.79 -7.22 12.71
C MET A 272 -8.21 -6.98 12.19
N TYR A 273 -8.54 -7.42 10.99
CA TYR A 273 -9.90 -7.32 10.48
C TYR A 273 -10.93 -7.98 11.41
N ARG A 274 -10.63 -9.17 11.95
CA ARG A 274 -11.50 -9.86 12.92
C ARG A 274 -11.78 -9.04 14.18
N LEU A 275 -10.90 -8.10 14.51
CA LEU A 275 -11.07 -7.16 15.61
C LEU A 275 -11.89 -5.95 15.17
N LEU A 276 -11.60 -5.40 13.99
CA LEU A 276 -12.23 -4.17 13.49
C LEU A 276 -13.62 -4.38 12.89
N TYR A 277 -14.00 -5.63 12.65
CA TYR A 277 -15.28 -6.01 12.08
C TYR A 277 -15.93 -7.12 12.91
N THR A 278 -16.98 -6.75 13.62
CA THR A 278 -18.07 -7.65 14.01
C THR A 278 -19.36 -7.05 13.47
N VAL A 279 -20.37 -7.88 13.21
CA VAL A 279 -21.66 -7.40 12.66
C VAL A 279 -22.21 -6.27 13.53
N ASP A 280 -22.25 -6.46 14.85
CA ASP A 280 -22.74 -5.47 15.81
C ASP A 280 -21.91 -4.17 15.79
N LEU A 281 -20.58 -4.29 15.75
CA LEU A 281 -19.70 -3.13 15.77
C LEU A 281 -19.81 -2.33 14.47
N ASP A 282 -19.96 -3.00 13.33
CA ASP A 282 -20.16 -2.35 12.04
C ASP A 282 -21.48 -1.56 12.01
N HIS A 283 -22.57 -2.16 12.51
CA HIS A 283 -23.87 -1.48 12.64
C HIS A 283 -23.77 -0.24 13.53
N LYS A 284 -23.15 -0.37 14.72
CA LYS A 284 -22.93 0.77 15.62
C LYS A 284 -22.06 1.86 14.99
N THR A 285 -21.03 1.47 14.23
CA THR A 285 -20.14 2.43 13.54
C THR A 285 -20.93 3.23 12.50
N ARG A 286 -21.74 2.55 11.68
CA ARG A 286 -22.55 3.18 10.64
C ARG A 286 -23.60 4.11 11.23
N HIS A 287 -24.33 3.66 12.24
CA HIS A 287 -25.32 4.50 12.93
C HIS A 287 -24.68 5.77 13.49
N ALA A 288 -23.50 5.66 14.13
CA ALA A 288 -22.79 6.83 14.62
C ALA A 288 -22.39 7.80 13.48
N LEU A 289 -21.92 7.27 12.35
CA LEU A 289 -21.58 8.08 11.17
C LEU A 289 -22.81 8.77 10.56
N ASP A 290 -23.96 8.09 10.50
CA ASP A 290 -25.22 8.63 10.00
C ASP A 290 -25.75 9.75 10.91
N ASP A 291 -25.51 9.65 12.22
CA ASP A 291 -25.77 10.72 13.21
C ASP A 291 -24.76 11.89 13.12
N GLY A 292 -23.87 11.89 12.12
CA GLY A 292 -22.86 12.93 11.89
C GLY A 292 -21.64 12.85 12.81
N MET A 293 -21.48 11.78 13.61
CA MET A 293 -20.27 11.57 14.39
C MET A 293 -19.11 11.22 13.46
N LYS A 294 -17.97 11.91 13.61
CA LYS A 294 -16.69 11.50 13.01
C LYS A 294 -15.76 11.02 14.12
N PRO A 295 -16.02 9.86 14.73
CA PRO A 295 -15.10 9.36 15.74
C PRO A 295 -13.77 9.05 15.07
N ALA A 296 -12.68 9.08 15.84
CA ALA A 296 -11.48 8.32 15.51
C ALA A 296 -11.86 6.81 15.43
N ILE A 297 -12.53 6.36 14.36
CA ILE A 297 -13.17 5.06 14.12
C ILE A 297 -12.31 3.93 14.66
N LEU A 298 -11.01 3.90 14.38
CA LEU A 298 -10.11 2.88 14.90
C LEU A 298 -10.15 2.84 16.44
N LEU A 299 -9.88 3.97 17.09
CA LEU A 299 -9.88 4.08 18.55
C LEU A 299 -11.28 3.87 19.15
N TRP A 300 -12.31 4.38 18.49
CA TRP A 300 -13.71 4.20 18.88
C TRP A 300 -14.09 2.72 18.83
N LYS A 301 -13.73 2.01 17.76
CA LYS A 301 -13.94 0.55 17.65
C LYS A 301 -13.22 -0.17 18.78
N MET A 302 -11.97 0.19 19.08
CA MET A 302 -11.20 -0.39 20.18
C MET A 302 -11.84 -0.21 21.57
N ARG A 303 -12.57 0.89 21.79
CA ARG A 303 -13.30 1.15 23.04
C ARG A 303 -14.55 0.28 23.22
N HIS A 304 -15.19 -0.11 22.12
CA HIS A 304 -16.48 -0.81 22.14
C HIS A 304 -16.36 -2.33 21.97
N LEU A 305 -15.15 -2.86 21.81
CA LEU A 305 -14.92 -4.28 21.60
C LEU A 305 -15.07 -5.12 22.88
N ASP A 306 -15.40 -6.39 22.72
CA ASP A 306 -15.42 -7.35 23.83
C ASP A 306 -14.00 -7.52 24.41
N PRO A 307 -13.77 -7.34 25.75
CA PRO A 307 -12.47 -7.58 26.37
C PRO A 307 -11.87 -8.95 26.08
N THR A 308 -12.70 -10.00 25.97
CA THR A 308 -12.24 -11.36 25.70
C THR A 308 -11.65 -11.49 24.29
N LEU A 309 -12.31 -10.88 23.30
CA LEU A 309 -11.83 -10.79 21.93
C LEU A 309 -10.52 -9.99 21.84
N VAL A 310 -10.45 -8.86 22.55
CA VAL A 310 -9.24 -8.03 22.63
C VAL A 310 -8.06 -8.82 23.22
N ALA A 311 -8.28 -9.59 24.29
CA ALA A 311 -7.24 -10.43 24.88
C ALA A 311 -6.81 -11.59 23.95
N SER A 312 -7.76 -12.22 23.27
CA SER A 312 -7.50 -13.27 22.28
C SER A 312 -6.64 -12.74 21.12
N VAL A 313 -6.98 -11.57 20.58
CA VAL A 313 -6.22 -10.95 19.48
C VAL A 313 -4.84 -10.50 19.94
N GLU A 314 -4.69 -9.91 21.13
CA GLU A 314 -3.37 -9.57 21.68
C GLU A 314 -2.46 -10.81 21.77
N SER A 315 -2.98 -11.93 22.28
CA SER A 315 -2.23 -13.20 22.36
C SER A 315 -1.80 -13.68 20.97
N ARG A 316 -2.73 -13.66 20.01
CA ARG A 316 -2.43 -14.08 18.62
C ARG A 316 -1.41 -13.18 17.93
N LEU A 317 -1.42 -11.87 18.19
CA LEU A 317 -0.42 -10.95 17.65
C LEU A 317 0.97 -11.29 18.20
N LYS A 318 1.10 -11.58 19.50
CA LYS A 318 2.38 -11.98 20.11
C LYS A 318 2.88 -13.30 19.55
N ILE A 319 2.03 -14.31 19.51
CA ILE A 319 2.34 -15.62 18.91
C ILE A 319 2.75 -15.46 17.44
N TRP A 320 2.08 -14.58 16.69
CA TRP A 320 2.43 -14.30 15.31
C TRP A 320 3.85 -13.70 15.20
N LEU A 321 4.20 -12.71 16.02
CA LEU A 321 5.53 -12.09 16.03
C LEU A 321 6.63 -13.10 16.40
N GLU A 322 6.38 -13.91 17.43
CA GLU A 322 7.31 -14.96 17.89
C GLU A 322 7.59 -16.00 16.80
N ASN A 323 6.56 -16.39 16.05
CA ASN A 323 6.64 -17.40 14.99
C ASN A 323 7.06 -16.86 13.61
N LEU A 324 7.40 -15.58 13.48
CA LEU A 324 7.87 -15.03 12.21
C LEU A 324 9.15 -15.74 11.72
N PRO A 325 9.24 -16.14 10.44
CA PRO A 325 10.49 -16.60 9.87
C PRO A 325 11.58 -15.52 9.93
N ALA A 326 12.84 -15.92 10.14
CA ALA A 326 13.98 -14.99 10.17
C ALA A 326 14.10 -14.16 8.87
N SER A 327 13.72 -14.75 7.73
CA SER A 327 13.71 -14.08 6.42
C SER A 327 12.70 -12.94 6.31
N VAL A 328 11.69 -12.88 7.19
CA VAL A 328 10.58 -11.90 7.19
C VAL A 328 10.67 -10.94 8.38
N ARG A 329 11.43 -11.30 9.42
CA ARG A 329 11.55 -10.52 10.66
C ARG A 329 12.36 -9.24 10.42
N TYR A 330 11.87 -8.12 10.96
CA TYR A 330 12.62 -6.86 11.05
C TYR A 330 13.55 -6.87 12.26
N THR A 331 14.75 -6.31 12.09
CA THR A 331 15.74 -6.14 13.17
C THR A 331 16.31 -4.72 13.11
N SER A 332 16.31 -4.00 14.23
CA SER A 332 16.86 -2.64 14.32
C SER A 332 18.37 -2.57 14.01
N GLN A 333 19.11 -3.66 14.19
CA GLN A 333 20.53 -3.76 13.85
C GLN A 333 20.82 -3.42 12.38
N TRP A 334 19.85 -3.58 11.48
CA TRP A 334 20.02 -3.24 10.07
C TRP A 334 20.31 -1.75 9.85
N THR A 335 19.75 -0.87 10.67
CA THR A 335 19.94 0.58 10.52
C THR A 335 21.35 1.03 10.95
N LEU A 336 22.19 0.10 11.41
CA LEU A 336 23.59 0.34 11.76
C LEU A 336 24.53 0.21 10.56
N ILE A 337 24.07 -0.37 9.46
CA ILE A 337 24.87 -0.62 8.25
C ILE A 337 24.26 0.18 7.11
N GLU A 338 25.09 0.91 6.36
CA GLU A 338 24.64 1.55 5.13
C GLU A 338 24.48 0.51 4.04
N HIS A 339 23.27 0.43 3.49
CA HIS A 339 22.96 -0.40 2.34
C HIS A 339 22.75 0.47 1.11
N PRO A 340 23.36 0.14 -0.05
CA PRO A 340 23.04 0.81 -1.29
C PRO A 340 21.54 0.76 -1.55
N ARG A 341 20.93 1.89 -1.92
CA ARG A 341 19.49 1.98 -2.18
C ARG A 341 19.02 1.00 -3.25
N GLU A 342 19.90 0.73 -4.22
CA GLU A 342 19.64 -0.19 -5.32
C GLU A 342 19.65 -1.67 -4.87
N SER A 343 20.20 -2.00 -3.70
CA SER A 343 20.33 -3.37 -3.23
C SER A 343 18.98 -4.03 -2.90
N THR A 344 18.91 -5.33 -3.14
CA THR A 344 17.77 -6.17 -2.75
C THR A 344 17.53 -6.16 -1.24
N GLU A 345 18.60 -6.11 -0.44
CA GLU A 345 18.51 -6.07 1.02
C GLU A 345 17.86 -4.78 1.52
N PHE A 346 18.16 -3.63 0.92
CA PHE A 346 17.47 -2.37 1.24
C PHE A 346 15.95 -2.52 1.07
N THR A 347 15.51 -3.08 -0.07
CA THR A 347 14.08 -3.28 -0.36
C THR A 347 13.43 -4.23 0.63
N LEU A 348 14.09 -5.35 0.95
CA LEU A 348 13.61 -6.30 1.95
C LEU A 348 13.43 -5.61 3.31
N CYS A 349 14.41 -4.81 3.74
CA CYS A 349 14.37 -4.16 5.03
C CYS A 349 13.26 -3.13 5.15
N VAL A 350 12.99 -2.35 4.09
CA VAL A 350 11.82 -1.46 4.08
C VAL A 350 10.52 -2.25 4.20
N HIS A 351 10.36 -3.35 3.47
CA HIS A 351 9.16 -4.16 3.55
C HIS A 351 8.98 -4.88 4.90
N ARG A 352 10.07 -5.40 5.49
CA ARG A 352 10.08 -5.98 6.85
C ARG A 352 9.74 -4.92 7.90
N ALA A 353 10.32 -3.72 7.79
CA ALA A 353 10.02 -2.62 8.69
C ALA A 353 8.56 -2.18 8.57
N ALA A 354 8.02 -2.08 7.35
CA ALA A 354 6.61 -1.76 7.13
C ALA A 354 5.66 -2.81 7.73
N LEU A 355 6.03 -4.11 7.67
CA LEU A 355 5.29 -5.18 8.34
C LEU A 355 5.36 -5.06 9.87
N TYR A 356 6.54 -4.75 10.40
CA TYR A 356 6.74 -4.56 11.84
C TYR A 356 5.98 -3.34 12.38
N ILE A 357 6.04 -2.21 11.67
CA ILE A 357 5.28 -1.00 11.99
C ILE A 357 3.78 -1.31 11.97
N LEU A 358 3.29 -2.10 11.02
CA LEU A 358 1.88 -2.52 10.98
C LEU A 358 1.49 -3.30 12.25
N TYR A 359 2.34 -4.24 12.68
CA TYR A 359 2.14 -4.97 13.93
C TYR A 359 2.09 -4.04 15.15
N LEU A 360 3.05 -3.11 15.25
CA LEU A 360 3.10 -2.15 16.36
C LEU A 360 1.90 -1.21 16.36
N THR A 361 1.45 -0.75 15.18
CA THR A 361 0.25 0.07 15.01
C THR A 361 -0.97 -0.63 15.61
N TYR A 362 -1.10 -1.93 15.32
CA TYR A 362 -2.18 -2.78 15.77
C TYR A 362 -2.15 -3.03 17.27
N LEU A 363 -0.97 -3.30 17.82
CA LEU A 363 -0.76 -3.46 19.24
C LEU A 363 -1.06 -2.16 20.01
N LEU A 364 -0.62 -1.02 19.47
CA LEU A 364 -0.83 0.29 20.09
C LEU A 364 -2.31 0.70 20.07
N ALA A 365 -3.02 0.42 18.97
CA ALA A 365 -4.47 0.62 18.91
C ALA A 365 -5.22 -0.18 19.99
N LEU A 366 -4.82 -1.44 20.23
CA LEU A 366 -5.38 -2.27 21.31
C LEU A 366 -5.15 -1.65 22.69
N TYR A 367 -3.93 -1.18 22.97
CA TYR A 367 -3.61 -0.55 24.25
C TYR A 367 -4.37 0.75 24.46
N ASN A 368 -4.46 1.61 23.44
CA ASN A 368 -5.25 2.83 23.52
C ASN A 368 -6.74 2.55 23.79
N GLY A 369 -7.28 1.49 23.16
CA GLY A 369 -8.63 1.01 23.45
C GLY A 369 -8.83 0.59 24.91
N LYS A 370 -7.94 -0.25 25.44
CA LYS A 370 -7.99 -0.72 26.82
C LYS A 370 -7.88 0.44 27.82
N MET A 371 -6.98 1.39 27.57
CA MET A 371 -6.77 2.54 28.44
C MET A 371 -8.03 3.41 28.50
N ALA A 372 -8.65 3.67 27.35
CA ALA A 372 -9.86 4.49 27.30
C ALA A 372 -11.09 3.85 27.96
N ARG A 373 -11.09 2.52 28.19
CA ARG A 373 -12.18 1.80 28.85
C ARG A 373 -11.99 1.63 30.35
N THR A 374 -10.75 1.65 30.80
CA THR A 374 -10.42 1.37 32.20
C THR A 374 -10.61 2.67 33.00
N PRO A 375 -11.58 2.74 33.92
CA PRO A 375 -11.84 3.96 34.68
C PRO A 375 -10.71 4.28 35.67
N THR A 376 -9.95 3.26 36.07
CA THR A 376 -8.78 3.38 36.94
C THR A 376 -7.48 3.44 36.15
N TYR A 377 -6.55 4.27 36.60
CA TYR A 377 -5.21 4.34 36.02
C TYR A 377 -4.48 2.99 36.17
N SER A 378 -3.93 2.48 35.07
CA SER A 378 -3.14 1.24 35.06
C SER A 378 -1.73 1.53 34.56
N GLU A 379 -0.79 1.63 35.49
CA GLU A 379 0.62 1.92 35.19
C GLU A 379 1.23 0.89 34.23
N ASN A 380 0.93 -0.40 34.43
CA ASN A 380 1.39 -1.48 33.55
C ASN A 380 0.90 -1.33 32.10
N LEU A 381 -0.35 -0.89 31.91
CA LEU A 381 -0.92 -0.71 30.58
C LEU A 381 -0.31 0.52 29.88
N VAL A 382 -0.13 1.61 30.63
CA VAL A 382 0.56 2.82 30.15
C VAL A 382 1.99 2.50 29.76
N HIS A 383 2.73 1.77 30.61
CA HIS A 383 4.10 1.34 30.30
C HIS A 383 4.17 0.55 28.98
N ARG A 384 3.27 -0.41 28.77
CA ARG A 384 3.21 -1.18 27.51
C ARG A 384 2.87 -0.31 26.29
N ALA A 385 1.94 0.64 26.43
CA ALA A 385 1.61 1.58 25.37
C ALA A 385 2.82 2.47 25.02
N ARG A 386 3.53 2.98 26.03
CA ARG A 386 4.74 3.79 25.85
C ARG A 386 5.89 3.00 25.22
N GLN A 387 6.04 1.73 25.57
CA GLN A 387 7.02 0.83 24.93
C GLN A 387 6.71 0.64 23.43
N GLY A 388 5.45 0.31 23.09
CA GLY A 388 5.05 0.15 21.69
C GLY A 388 5.22 1.45 20.88
N ALA A 389 4.88 2.60 21.48
CA ALA A 389 5.10 3.91 20.87
C ALA A 389 6.60 4.22 20.67
N ALA A 390 7.45 3.88 21.65
CA ALA A 390 8.90 4.06 21.55
C ALA A 390 9.49 3.23 20.41
N GLU A 391 9.08 1.96 20.29
CA GLU A 391 9.53 1.07 19.21
C GLU A 391 9.12 1.59 17.82
N ILE A 392 7.93 2.19 17.68
CA ILE A 392 7.52 2.89 16.45
C ILE A 392 8.52 4.02 16.17
N VAL A 393 8.69 4.96 17.11
CA VAL A 393 9.54 6.14 16.89
C VAL A 393 10.99 5.75 16.58
N GLN A 394 11.54 4.75 17.25
CA GLN A 394 12.88 4.22 17.00
C GLN A 394 13.01 3.58 15.62
N THR A 395 12.02 2.78 15.21
CA THR A 395 11.99 2.17 13.87
C THR A 395 11.98 3.25 12.80
N TRP A 396 11.15 4.29 12.97
CA TRP A 396 11.10 5.44 12.06
C TRP A 396 12.40 6.23 12.01
N ALA A 397 13.03 6.48 13.16
CA ALA A 397 14.31 7.17 13.23
C ALA A 397 15.42 6.41 12.47
N GLY A 398 15.48 5.09 12.63
CA GLY A 398 16.41 4.26 11.89
C GLY A 398 16.16 4.24 10.38
N LEU A 399 14.89 4.24 9.95
CA LEU A 399 14.52 4.38 8.54
C LEU A 399 14.80 5.78 7.98
N ALA A 400 14.70 6.82 8.81
CA ALA A 400 15.08 8.18 8.43
C ALA A 400 16.59 8.28 8.17
N ALA A 401 17.39 7.68 9.06
CA ALA A 401 18.85 7.67 8.95
C ALA A 401 19.33 6.99 7.65
N THR A 402 18.63 5.93 7.22
CA THR A 402 18.93 5.23 5.95
C THR A 402 18.16 5.79 4.75
N GLN A 403 17.46 6.92 4.91
CA GLN A 403 16.69 7.59 3.87
C GLN A 403 15.62 6.68 3.22
N ALA A 404 15.09 5.73 3.98
CA ALA A 404 14.11 4.73 3.55
C ALA A 404 12.65 5.21 3.64
N ILE A 405 12.37 6.30 4.37
CA ILE A 405 11.02 6.86 4.56
C ILE A 405 10.22 7.04 3.24
N PRO A 406 10.81 7.54 2.14
CA PRO A 406 10.07 7.75 0.89
C PRO A 406 9.45 6.48 0.30
N PHE A 407 9.96 5.30 0.66
CA PHE A 407 9.54 4.00 0.17
C PHE A 407 8.57 3.27 1.13
N LEU A 408 8.24 3.87 2.27
CA LEU A 408 7.28 3.28 3.20
C LEU A 408 5.85 3.33 2.63
N PRO A 409 5.08 2.24 2.80
CA PRO A 409 3.65 2.25 2.53
C PRO A 409 2.90 3.26 3.40
N SER A 410 1.83 3.80 2.83
CA SER A 410 1.02 4.85 3.43
C SER A 410 0.44 4.55 4.80
N TYR A 411 0.00 3.31 5.02
CA TYR A 411 -0.59 2.89 6.29
C TYR A 411 0.42 2.95 7.44
N CYS A 412 1.74 2.94 7.16
CA CYS A 412 2.76 3.03 8.20
C CYS A 412 2.65 4.37 8.96
N PHE A 413 2.23 5.45 8.31
CA PHE A 413 2.20 6.77 8.94
C PHE A 413 1.07 6.91 9.98
N LEU A 414 0.05 6.05 9.94
CA LEU A 414 -0.94 5.96 11.02
C LEU A 414 -0.27 5.60 12.36
N SER A 415 0.82 4.84 12.34
CA SER A 415 1.59 4.48 13.53
C SER A 415 2.10 5.70 14.29
N LEU A 416 2.53 6.74 13.56
CA LEU A 416 3.06 7.99 14.14
C LEU A 416 1.97 8.78 14.84
N ASN A 417 0.77 8.85 14.25
CA ASN A 417 -0.38 9.50 14.89
C ASN A 417 -0.76 8.80 16.20
N LEU A 418 -0.79 7.46 16.20
CA LEU A 418 -1.08 6.69 17.42
C LEU A 418 0.03 6.81 18.47
N ALA A 419 1.30 6.78 18.07
CA ALA A 419 2.43 6.94 18.98
C ALA A 419 2.46 8.34 19.61
N ARG A 420 2.21 9.37 18.79
CA ARG A 420 2.09 10.77 19.24
C ARG A 420 0.98 10.92 20.28
N GLU A 421 -0.19 10.33 20.03
CA GLU A 421 -1.33 10.38 20.95
C GLU A 421 -1.02 9.79 22.33
N VAL A 422 -0.23 8.71 22.39
CA VAL A 422 0.20 8.11 23.66
C VAL A 422 1.05 9.09 24.47
N TYR A 423 2.02 9.76 23.83
CA TYR A 423 2.87 10.72 24.53
C TYR A 423 2.14 12.00 24.92
N THR A 424 1.19 12.49 24.12
CA THR A 424 0.40 13.70 24.45
C THR A 424 -0.57 13.47 25.60
N GLN A 425 -1.28 12.33 25.63
CA GLN A 425 -2.24 12.01 26.69
C GLN A 425 -1.57 11.81 28.05
N HIS A 426 -0.34 11.32 28.08
CA HIS A 426 0.38 11.01 29.33
C HIS A 426 1.28 12.13 29.83
N SER A 427 1.83 12.96 28.93
CA SER A 427 2.61 14.15 29.33
C SER A 427 1.75 15.22 30.02
N MET A 428 0.45 15.31 29.73
CA MET A 428 -0.46 16.23 30.44
C MET A 428 -0.93 15.74 31.81
N ARG A 429 -0.70 14.47 32.16
CA ARG A 429 -1.19 13.86 33.42
C ARG A 429 -0.11 13.74 34.50
N CYS A 430 1.17 13.73 34.12
CA CYS A 430 2.28 13.85 35.05
C CYS A 430 2.73 15.31 35.06
N ASN A 431 2.80 15.94 36.23
CA ASN A 431 3.40 17.27 36.41
C ASN A 431 4.94 17.26 36.19
N ASP A 432 5.48 16.23 35.55
CA ASP A 432 6.90 16.12 35.24
C ASP A 432 7.18 16.96 34.00
N SER A 433 7.66 18.19 34.25
CA SER A 433 8.34 19.05 33.27
C SER A 433 9.59 18.39 32.62
N ASP A 434 9.93 17.17 33.02
CA ASP A 434 11.21 16.50 32.76
C ASP A 434 11.11 15.27 31.85
N ASP A 435 9.93 14.97 31.28
CA ASP A 435 9.77 13.86 30.31
C ASP A 435 10.28 14.26 28.91
N TRP A 436 11.60 14.53 28.85
CA TRP A 436 12.33 14.96 27.66
C TRP A 436 12.16 13.97 26.51
N TYR A 437 12.02 12.67 26.81
CA TYR A 437 11.83 11.64 25.80
C TYR A 437 10.45 11.74 25.15
N ALA A 438 9.38 11.96 25.92
CA ALA A 438 8.06 12.19 25.35
C ALA A 438 8.04 13.43 24.44
N MET A 439 8.66 14.54 24.86
CA MET A 439 8.77 15.74 24.02
C MET A 439 9.56 15.49 22.74
N TRP A 440 10.71 14.79 22.84
CA TRP A 440 11.51 14.39 21.69
C TRP A 440 10.70 13.51 20.74
N ALA A 441 10.03 12.48 21.26
CA ALA A 441 9.24 11.54 20.48
C ALA A 441 8.08 12.22 19.72
N VAL A 442 7.36 13.14 20.37
CA VAL A 442 6.31 13.95 19.71
C VAL A 442 6.89 14.78 18.57
N ARG A 443 7.99 15.49 18.80
CA ARG A 443 8.66 16.29 17.76
C ARG A 443 9.18 15.43 16.61
N SER A 444 9.71 14.24 16.91
CA SER A 444 10.14 13.27 15.90
C SER A 444 8.96 12.78 15.06
N CYS A 445 7.83 12.42 15.68
CA CYS A 445 6.60 12.07 14.96
C CYS A 445 6.14 13.19 14.03
N ASP A 446 6.09 14.44 14.51
CA ASP A 446 5.69 15.60 13.72
C ASP A 446 6.65 15.82 12.53
N THR A 447 7.95 15.63 12.75
CA THR A 447 8.99 15.72 11.70
C THR A 447 8.82 14.63 10.64
N PHE A 448 8.62 13.38 11.04
CA PHE A 448 8.44 12.25 10.13
C PHE A 448 7.13 12.36 9.35
N LEU A 449 6.06 12.82 10.00
CA LEU A 449 4.79 13.13 9.33
C LEU A 449 5.02 14.22 8.28
N ALA A 450 5.71 15.32 8.62
CA ALA A 450 6.04 16.37 7.67
C ALA A 450 6.85 15.84 6.49
N GLN A 451 7.84 14.97 6.69
CA GLN A 451 8.59 14.31 5.60
C GLN A 451 7.71 13.40 4.73
N GLY A 452 6.73 12.71 5.33
CA GLY A 452 5.76 11.90 4.60
C GLY A 452 4.75 12.72 3.80
N PHE A 453 4.32 13.86 4.33
CA PHE A 453 3.45 14.83 3.64
C PHE A 453 4.20 15.56 2.52
N HIS A 454 5.44 15.99 2.79
CA HIS A 454 6.38 16.57 1.84
C HIS A 454 7.25 15.47 1.21
N ARG A 455 6.64 14.63 0.38
CA ARG A 455 7.37 13.77 -0.57
C ARG A 455 8.05 14.59 -1.70
N MET A 456 8.58 15.76 -1.36
CA MET A 456 9.34 16.70 -2.20
C MET A 456 10.81 16.32 -2.20
N GLY A 457 11.46 16.47 -3.36
CA GLY A 457 12.90 16.35 -3.50
C GLY A 457 13.63 17.29 -2.55
N LEU A 458 14.84 16.88 -2.18
CA LEU A 458 15.78 17.59 -1.32
C LEU A 458 15.71 19.13 -1.51
N SER A 459 15.00 19.81 -0.62
CA SER A 459 15.30 21.20 -0.32
C SER A 459 16.38 21.18 0.75
N THR A 460 17.60 21.43 0.30
CA THR A 460 18.77 21.87 1.07
C THR A 460 18.41 22.42 2.44
N ILE A 461 18.80 21.68 3.49
CA ILE A 461 19.17 22.30 4.77
C ILE A 461 20.48 23.02 4.49
N SER A 462 20.38 24.27 4.07
CA SER A 462 21.49 25.22 4.03
C SER A 462 21.02 26.51 4.68
N ASN A 463 21.11 26.53 6.02
CA ASN A 463 21.81 27.53 6.84
C ASN A 463 21.33 27.44 8.28
#